data_AF-A0A840FZ98-F1
#
_entry.id   AF-A0A840FZ98-F1
#
_cell.length_a   1.000
_cell.length_b   1.000
_cell.length_c   1.000
_cell.angle_alpha   90.00
_cell.angle_beta   90.00
_cell.angle_gamma   90.00
#
_symmetry.space_group_name_H-M   'P 1'
#
loop_
_entity.id
_entity.type
_entity.pdbx_description
1 polymer ?
#
loop_
_entity_poly.entity_id
_entity_poly.type
_entity_poly.pdbx_seq_one_letter_code
_entity_poly.pdbx_strand_id
1 'polypeptide(L)'
;MLRAEMRHAGEDRSLTAVLYTANFALNLENIEAYWSENGFAEGYDRLLDVLSEVVVPNLERHPGMGRPFFERVIGSVEAERIVKRIASRLAGLARNAQIREYVMDEYLVLYVHFPAKAKQSSAVHLLAIRHQKQLGFDLLTGR
;
A
#
# COMPACT_ATOMS: atom_id res chain seq x y z
N MET A 1 18.06 4.64 -48.54
CA MET A 1 17.07 3.77 -47.87
C MET A 1 17.18 3.93 -46.38
N LEU A 2 16.62 5.02 -45.84
CA LEU A 2 16.64 5.37 -44.43
C LEU A 2 15.19 5.69 -44.03
N ARG A 3 14.77 5.23 -42.85
CA ARG A 3 13.43 5.36 -42.22
C ARG A 3 12.33 4.43 -42.74
N ALA A 4 12.06 3.40 -41.96
CA ALA A 4 10.70 3.05 -41.57
C ALA A 4 10.73 2.30 -40.23
N GLU A 5 10.14 2.95 -39.22
CA GLU A 5 9.40 2.32 -38.13
C GLU A 5 10.20 1.69 -36.98
N MET A 6 10.60 2.59 -36.09
CA MET A 6 10.72 2.37 -34.64
C MET A 6 9.43 1.76 -34.06
N ARG A 7 9.25 0.45 -34.23
CA ARG A 7 8.18 -0.32 -33.58
C ARG A 7 8.60 -0.65 -32.16
N HIS A 8 8.16 0.19 -31.23
CA HIS A 8 7.63 -0.15 -29.90
C HIS A 8 6.98 1.16 -29.42
N ALA A 9 5.89 1.61 -30.07
CA ALA A 9 4.54 1.26 -29.61
C ALA A 9 4.55 1.14 -28.09
N GLY A 10 4.35 2.27 -27.41
CA GLY A 10 4.13 2.31 -25.97
C GLY A 10 3.09 1.25 -25.63
N GLU A 11 3.45 0.36 -24.70
CA GLU A 11 2.51 -0.61 -24.15
C GLU A 11 1.25 0.15 -23.76
N ASP A 12 0.14 -0.15 -24.43
CA ASP A 12 -1.20 0.08 -23.91
C ASP A 12 -1.36 -0.87 -22.71
N ARG A 13 -0.63 -0.54 -21.63
CA ARG A 13 -0.66 -1.23 -20.35
C ARG A 13 -1.95 -0.76 -19.71
N SER A 14 -2.96 -1.62 -19.75
CA SER A 14 -4.19 -1.39 -18.99
C SER A 14 -3.81 -1.01 -17.55
N LEU A 15 -4.24 0.18 -17.13
CA LEU A 15 -3.98 0.66 -15.78
C LEU A 15 -4.52 -0.35 -14.77
N THR A 16 -3.73 -0.65 -13.75
CA THR A 16 -4.16 -1.54 -12.67
C THR A 16 -5.15 -0.80 -11.79
N ALA A 17 -6.36 -1.33 -11.60
CA ALA A 17 -7.35 -0.70 -10.74
C ALA A 17 -6.85 -0.64 -9.28
N VAL A 18 -6.95 0.51 -8.63
CA VAL A 18 -6.61 0.67 -7.21
C VAL A 18 -7.88 0.73 -6.37
N LEU A 19 -7.98 -0.17 -5.40
CA LEU A 19 -9.16 -0.36 -4.56
C LEU A 19 -8.80 -0.20 -3.08
N TYR A 20 -9.65 0.49 -2.34
CA TYR A 20 -9.49 0.70 -0.90
C TYR A 20 -10.28 -0.35 -0.12
N THR A 21 -9.65 -0.96 0.89
CA THR A 21 -10.37 -1.81 1.84
C THR A 21 -11.01 -0.98 2.95
N ALA A 22 -12.04 -1.52 3.62
CA ALA A 22 -12.64 -0.87 4.79
C ALA A 22 -11.60 -0.57 5.90
N ASN A 23 -10.61 -1.45 6.09
CA ASN A 23 -9.54 -1.20 7.06
C ASN A 23 -8.65 -0.02 6.66
N PHE A 24 -8.37 0.14 5.37
CA PHE A 24 -7.61 1.29 4.89
C PHE A 24 -8.36 2.61 5.14
N ALA A 25 -9.67 2.64 4.86
CA ALA A 25 -10.51 3.81 5.15
C ALA A 25 -10.52 4.14 6.65
N LEU A 26 -10.71 3.14 7.52
CA LEU A 26 -10.64 3.32 8.97
C LEU A 26 -9.26 3.83 9.44
N ASN A 27 -8.18 3.43 8.78
CA ASN A 27 -6.84 3.95 9.11
C ASN A 27 -6.71 5.43 8.76
N LEU A 28 -7.32 5.89 7.65
CA LEU A 28 -7.36 7.31 7.30
C LEU A 28 -8.15 8.12 8.32
N GLU A 29 -9.33 7.65 8.73
CA GLU A 29 -10.14 8.30 9.78
C GLU A 29 -9.35 8.47 11.09
N ASN A 30 -8.60 7.44 11.50
CA ASN A 30 -7.76 7.53 12.70
C ASN A 30 -6.59 8.51 12.55
N ILE A 31 -6.02 8.63 11.34
CA ILE A 31 -4.95 9.59 11.04
C ILE A 31 -5.51 11.02 11.06
N GLU A 32 -6.69 11.23 10.47
CA GLU A 32 -7.41 12.52 10.50
C GLU A 32 -7.68 12.96 11.94
N ALA A 33 -8.25 12.07 12.76
CA ALA A 33 -8.52 12.34 14.17
C ALA A 33 -7.23 12.74 14.91
N TYR A 34 -6.15 11.97 14.73
CA TYR A 34 -4.85 12.29 15.34
C TYR A 34 -4.34 13.68 14.96
N TRP A 35 -4.37 14.03 13.67
CA TRP A 35 -3.92 15.34 13.21
C TRP A 35 -4.78 16.49 13.74
N SER A 36 -6.10 16.30 13.76
CA SER A 36 -7.06 17.26 14.30
C SER A 36 -6.84 17.51 15.79
N GLU A 37 -6.69 16.44 16.58
CA GLU A 37 -6.43 16.52 18.03
C GLU A 37 -5.11 17.22 18.37
N ASN A 38 -4.12 17.14 17.47
CA ASN A 38 -2.83 17.80 17.63
C ASN A 38 -2.76 19.19 16.98
N GLY A 39 -3.89 19.74 16.52
CA GLY A 39 -3.99 21.10 16.00
C GLY A 39 -3.35 21.30 14.62
N PHE A 40 -3.26 20.24 13.81
CA PHE A 40 -2.62 20.28 12.50
C PHE A 40 -3.45 19.56 11.43
N ALA A 41 -4.67 20.04 11.18
CA ALA A 41 -5.62 19.44 10.25
C ALA A 41 -5.09 19.38 8.80
N GLU A 42 -4.26 20.35 8.39
CA GLU A 42 -3.62 20.40 7.07
C GLU A 42 -2.70 19.21 6.81
N GLY A 43 -2.27 18.50 7.86
CA GLY A 43 -1.53 17.25 7.76
C GLY A 43 -2.32 16.14 7.05
N TYR A 44 -3.64 16.10 7.24
CA TYR A 44 -4.51 15.12 6.61
C TYR A 44 -4.78 15.45 5.14
N ASP A 45 -5.06 16.71 4.81
CA ASP A 45 -5.26 17.14 3.42
C ASP A 45 -4.03 16.82 2.56
N ARG A 46 -2.82 17.12 3.06
CA ARG A 46 -1.57 16.77 2.38
C ARG A 46 -1.38 15.27 2.19
N LEU A 47 -1.88 14.45 3.11
CA LEU A 47 -1.86 12.99 2.92
C LEU A 47 -2.78 12.57 1.78
N LEU A 48 -3.98 13.17 1.66
CA LEU A 48 -4.91 12.86 0.57
C LEU A 48 -4.35 13.29 -0.79
N ASP A 49 -3.67 14.44 -0.86
CA ASP A 49 -2.96 14.89 -2.06
C ASP A 49 -1.87 13.89 -2.46
N VAL A 50 -1.01 13.47 -1.52
CA VAL A 50 0.02 12.48 -1.81
C VAL A 50 -0.57 11.14 -2.25
N LEU A 51 -1.67 10.70 -1.64
CA LEU A 51 -2.34 9.46 -2.03
C LEU A 51 -2.88 9.53 -3.46
N SER A 52 -3.57 10.63 -3.80
CA SER A 52 -4.26 10.79 -5.08
C SER A 52 -3.31 11.16 -6.23
N GLU A 53 -2.31 11.99 -5.98
CA GLU A 53 -1.41 12.51 -7.02
C GLU A 53 -0.15 11.66 -7.22
N VAL A 54 0.26 10.89 -6.19
CA VAL A 54 1.51 10.12 -6.23
C VAL A 54 1.28 8.63 -6.06
N VAL A 55 0.62 8.20 -4.98
CA VAL A 55 0.53 6.77 -4.64
C VAL A 55 -0.33 6.01 -5.63
N VAL A 56 -1.56 6.47 -5.87
CA VAL A 56 -2.51 5.82 -6.77
C VAL A 56 -1.93 5.76 -8.20
N PRO A 57 -1.47 6.88 -8.81
CA PRO A 57 -0.92 6.83 -10.18
C PRO A 57 0.33 5.95 -10.32
N ASN A 58 1.14 5.82 -9.26
CA ASN A 58 2.29 4.93 -9.26
C ASN A 58 1.87 3.46 -9.17
N LEU A 59 0.87 3.13 -8.36
CA LEU A 59 0.38 1.76 -8.23
C LEU A 59 -0.41 1.31 -9.46
N GLU A 60 -1.12 2.22 -10.13
CA GLU A 60 -1.78 1.93 -11.40
C GLU A 60 -0.79 1.52 -12.50
N ARG A 61 0.37 2.21 -12.55
CA ARG A 61 1.42 2.01 -13.57
C ARG A 61 2.45 0.94 -13.19
N HIS A 62 2.75 0.82 -11.91
CA HIS A 62 3.83 -0.01 -11.38
C HIS A 62 3.39 -0.81 -10.14
N PRO A 63 2.36 -1.67 -10.24
CA PRO A 63 1.78 -2.37 -9.09
C PRO A 63 2.74 -3.34 -8.39
N GLY A 64 3.87 -3.69 -9.02
CA GLY A 64 4.92 -4.53 -8.44
C GLY A 64 6.03 -3.76 -7.70
N MET A 65 5.98 -2.43 -7.60
CA MET A 65 7.11 -1.61 -7.12
C MET A 65 7.40 -1.73 -5.61
N GLY A 66 6.41 -2.11 -4.81
CA GLY A 66 6.53 -2.16 -3.35
C GLY A 66 7.37 -3.33 -2.89
N ARG A 67 7.97 -3.25 -1.71
CA ARG A 67 8.85 -4.31 -1.20
C ARG A 67 8.01 -5.47 -0.64
N PRO A 68 8.37 -6.74 -0.86
CA PRO A 68 7.66 -7.86 -0.23
C PRO A 68 7.69 -7.76 1.30
N PHE A 69 6.52 -7.77 1.95
CA PHE A 69 6.39 -7.55 3.40
C PHE A 69 7.03 -8.68 4.23
N PHE A 70 6.90 -9.93 3.76
CA PHE A 70 7.31 -11.12 4.50
C PHE A 70 8.80 -11.47 4.37
N GLU A 71 9.60 -10.67 3.65
CA GLU A 71 11.04 -10.91 3.50
C GLU A 71 11.86 -10.37 4.69
N ARG A 72 11.26 -9.64 5.63
CA ARG A 72 11.93 -9.23 6.87
C ARG A 72 12.03 -10.38 7.86
N VAL A 73 13.17 -10.47 8.57
CA VAL A 73 13.36 -11.40 9.69
C VAL A 73 12.32 -11.11 10.77
N ILE A 74 11.40 -12.06 10.97
CA ILE A 74 10.36 -11.96 11.97
C ILE A 74 10.98 -12.33 13.32
N GLY A 75 11.31 -11.32 14.14
CA GLY A 75 12.03 -11.51 15.40
C GLY A 75 11.17 -12.01 16.58
N SER A 76 9.88 -12.27 16.39
CA SER A 76 8.95 -12.71 17.44
C SER A 76 8.03 -13.84 16.96
N VAL A 77 7.74 -14.79 17.85
CA VAL A 77 6.85 -15.93 17.60
C VAL A 77 5.42 -15.47 17.34
N GLU A 78 4.97 -14.41 18.00
CA GLU A 78 3.66 -13.78 17.79
C GLU A 78 3.56 -13.19 16.38
N ALA A 79 4.59 -12.45 15.96
CA ALA A 79 4.67 -11.90 14.62
C ALA A 79 4.70 -13.02 13.56
N GLU A 80 5.38 -14.13 13.82
CA GLU A 80 5.43 -15.28 12.90
C GLU A 80 4.05 -15.94 12.73
N ARG A 81 3.31 -16.12 13.83
CA ARG A 81 1.93 -16.65 13.80
C ARG A 81 0.98 -15.73 13.04
N ILE A 82 1.09 -14.42 13.27
CA ILE A 82 0.28 -13.42 12.55
C ILE A 82 0.59 -13.47 11.05
N VAL A 83 1.86 -13.50 10.68
CA VAL A 83 2.32 -13.62 9.29
C VAL A 83 1.77 -14.90 8.63
N LYS A 84 1.91 -16.06 9.28
CA LYS A 84 1.39 -17.34 8.76
C LYS A 84 -0.12 -17.29 8.52
N ARG A 85 -0.88 -16.69 9.45
CA ARG A 85 -2.34 -16.52 9.32
C ARG A 85 -2.71 -15.58 8.18
N ILE A 86 -1.93 -14.53 7.95
CA ILE A 86 -2.17 -13.60 6.84
C ILE A 86 -1.83 -14.28 5.50
N ALA A 87 -0.69 -14.96 5.42
CA ALA A 87 -0.26 -15.70 4.24
C ALA A 87 -1.27 -16.79 3.83
N SER A 88 -1.84 -17.53 4.78
CA SER A 88 -2.85 -18.55 4.48
C SER A 88 -4.15 -17.96 3.93
N ARG A 89 -4.61 -16.83 4.47
CA ARG A 89 -5.79 -16.10 3.96
C ARG A 89 -5.56 -15.58 2.53
N LEU A 90 -4.36 -15.09 2.23
CA LEU A 90 -3.99 -14.60 0.89
C LEU A 90 -3.87 -15.73 -0.14
N ALA A 91 -3.28 -16.86 0.25
CA ALA A 91 -3.17 -18.03 -0.62
C ALA A 91 -4.55 -18.56 -1.07
N GLY A 92 -5.57 -18.43 -0.22
CA GLY A 92 -6.96 -18.75 -0.56
C GLY A 92 -7.62 -17.78 -1.55
N LEU A 93 -7.11 -16.54 -1.69
CA LEU A 93 -7.67 -15.51 -2.56
C LEU A 93 -7.02 -15.49 -3.95
N ALA A 94 -5.70 -15.61 -4.02
CA ALA A 94 -5.01 -15.76 -5.30
C ALA A 94 -3.65 -16.46 -5.13
N ARG A 95 -3.37 -17.37 -6.07
CA ARG A 95 -2.03 -17.94 -6.23
C ARG A 95 -1.02 -16.81 -6.39
N ASN A 96 0.00 -16.80 -5.53
CA ASN A 96 1.09 -15.84 -5.49
C ASN A 96 0.72 -14.40 -5.09
N ALA A 97 -0.44 -14.17 -4.45
CA ALA A 97 -0.71 -12.89 -3.80
C ALA A 97 0.30 -12.64 -2.69
N GLN A 98 1.04 -11.54 -2.79
CA GLN A 98 2.02 -11.11 -1.80
C GLN A 98 1.62 -9.75 -1.24
N ILE A 99 1.73 -9.59 0.08
CA ILE A 99 1.66 -8.25 0.69
C ILE A 99 2.94 -7.51 0.34
N ARG A 100 2.77 -6.27 -0.09
CA ARG A 100 3.83 -5.34 -0.41
C ARG A 100 3.74 -4.09 0.44
N GLU A 101 4.89 -3.51 0.74
CA GLU A 101 5.06 -2.23 1.42
C GLU A 101 5.42 -1.15 0.40
N TYR A 102 4.66 -0.06 0.39
CA TYR A 102 5.07 1.20 -0.20
C TYR A 102 5.41 2.17 0.94
N VAL A 103 6.70 2.43 1.11
CA VAL A 103 7.23 3.40 2.08
C VAL A 103 7.34 4.77 1.42
N MET A 104 6.64 5.74 1.99
CA MET A 104 6.76 7.17 1.70
C MET A 104 7.56 7.84 2.82
N ASP A 105 7.73 9.16 2.75
CA ASP A 105 8.49 9.93 3.74
C ASP A 105 7.90 9.78 5.15
N GLU A 106 6.62 10.13 5.34
CA GLU A 106 5.98 10.09 6.66
C GLU A 106 5.02 8.90 6.84
N TYR A 107 4.76 8.13 5.79
CA TYR A 107 3.72 7.09 5.79
C TYR A 107 4.19 5.78 5.18
N LEU A 108 3.53 4.69 5.56
CA LEU A 108 3.68 3.38 4.96
C LEU A 108 2.31 2.85 4.55
N VAL A 109 2.20 2.37 3.31
CA VAL A 109 1.01 1.71 2.78
C VAL A 109 1.29 0.22 2.58
N LEU A 110 0.43 -0.62 3.16
CA LEU A 110 0.38 -2.05 2.86
C LEU A 110 -0.65 -2.29 1.78
N TYR A 111 -0.27 -3.06 0.76
CA TYR A 111 -1.17 -3.43 -0.32
C TYR A 111 -0.90 -4.84 -0.85
N VAL A 112 -1.85 -5.37 -1.62
CA VAL A 112 -1.68 -6.63 -2.37
C VAL A 112 -1.90 -6.34 -3.84
N HIS A 113 -1.01 -6.84 -4.69
CA HIS A 113 -1.18 -6.82 -6.14
C HIS A 113 -1.77 -8.16 -6.60
N PHE A 114 -2.91 -8.09 -7.28
CA PHE A 114 -3.54 -9.18 -8.00
C PHE A 114 -3.23 -9.01 -9.49
N PRO A 115 -2.29 -9.77 -10.06
CA PRO A 115 -1.97 -9.66 -11.48
C PRO A 115 -3.15 -10.11 -12.34
N ALA A 116 -3.26 -9.51 -13.54
CA ALA A 116 -4.29 -9.87 -14.50
C ALA A 116 -4.28 -11.37 -14.83
N LYS A 117 -5.46 -11.94 -15.01
CA LYS A 117 -5.68 -13.31 -15.49
C LYS A 117 -6.50 -13.27 -16.77
N ALA A 118 -6.58 -14.38 -17.49
CA ALA A 118 -7.27 -14.48 -18.79
C ALA A 118 -8.71 -13.91 -18.86
N LYS A 119 -9.39 -13.74 -17.71
CA LYS A 119 -10.75 -13.15 -17.61
C LYS A 119 -10.87 -12.05 -16.55
N GLN A 120 -9.76 -11.51 -16.03
CA GLN A 120 -9.78 -10.55 -14.92
C GLN A 120 -8.67 -9.51 -15.07
N SER A 121 -9.04 -8.23 -14.95
CA SER A 121 -8.10 -7.11 -14.93
C SER A 121 -7.17 -7.17 -13.71
N SER A 122 -6.00 -6.55 -13.83
CA SER A 122 -5.07 -6.35 -12.72
C SER A 122 -5.70 -5.43 -11.68
N ALA A 123 -5.52 -5.73 -10.39
CA ALA A 123 -5.99 -4.89 -9.30
C ALA A 123 -4.95 -4.79 -8.18
N VAL A 124 -4.91 -3.64 -7.52
CA VAL A 124 -4.18 -3.40 -6.28
C VAL A 124 -5.19 -3.08 -5.19
N HIS A 125 -5.11 -3.81 -4.07
CA HIS A 125 -5.95 -3.56 -2.90
C HIS A 125 -5.11 -2.92 -1.81
N LEU A 126 -5.43 -1.68 -1.43
CA LEU A 126 -4.81 -1.01 -0.29
C LEU A 126 -5.42 -1.55 1.00
N LEU A 127 -4.56 -2.17 1.83
CA LEU A 127 -4.96 -2.89 3.03
C LEU A 127 -4.93 -2.01 4.27
N ALA A 128 -3.85 -1.25 4.44
CA ALA A 128 -3.63 -0.42 5.61
C ALA A 128 -2.67 0.74 5.28
N ILE A 129 -2.79 1.82 6.04
CA ILE A 129 -1.84 2.94 6.04
C ILE A 129 -1.46 3.27 7.48
N ARG A 130 -0.20 3.63 7.71
CA ARG A 130 0.27 4.11 9.02
C ARG A 130 1.21 5.30 8.86
N HIS A 131 1.14 6.20 9.84
CA HIS A 131 2.08 7.30 10.00
C HIS A 131 3.34 6.82 10.75
N GLN A 132 4.55 7.11 10.26
CA GLN A 132 5.81 6.62 10.86
C GLN A 132 6.07 7.19 12.26
N LYS A 133 5.60 8.42 12.57
CA LYS A 133 5.69 9.00 13.93
C LYS A 133 4.75 8.38 14.96
N GLN A 134 3.82 7.49 14.59
CA GLN A 134 3.03 6.70 15.56
C GLN A 134 3.86 5.61 16.28
N LEU A 135 5.18 5.57 16.05
CA LEU A 135 6.11 4.66 16.73
C LEU A 135 6.68 5.23 18.05
N GLY A 136 6.23 6.40 18.50
CA GLY A 136 6.59 6.93 19.81
C GLY A 136 5.98 6.10 20.93
N PHE A 137 6.79 5.65 21.88
CA PHE A 137 6.28 5.21 23.19
C PHE A 137 6.06 6.45 24.05
N ASP A 138 4.83 6.71 24.48
CA ASP A 138 4.61 7.63 25.59
C ASP A 138 5.02 6.93 26.88
N LEU A 139 6.26 7.19 27.31
CA LEU A 139 6.83 6.64 28.54
C LEU A 139 6.57 7.56 29.75
N LEU A 140 5.82 8.66 29.59
CA LEU A 140 5.73 9.74 30.59
C LEU A 140 4.32 10.26 30.88
N THR A 141 3.27 9.46 30.71
CA THR A 141 1.96 9.76 31.35
C THR A 141 1.82 9.02 32.68
N GLY A 142 2.60 9.52 33.65
CA GLY A 142 2.30 9.36 35.07
C GLY A 142 1.70 10.65 35.62
N ARG A 143 0.37 10.75 35.64
CA ARG A 143 -0.41 11.52 36.63
C ARG A 143 -1.79 10.91 36.81
#